data_AF-A0A7K0L3K4-F1
#
_entry.id   AF-A0A7K0L3K4-F1
#
_cell.length_a   1.000
_cell.length_b   1.000
_cell.length_c   1.000
_cell.angle_alpha   90.00
_cell.angle_beta   90.00
_cell.angle_gamma   90.00
#
_symmetry.space_group_name_H-M   'P 1'
#
loop_
_entity.id
_entity.type
_entity.pdbx_description
1 polymer ?
#
loop_
_entity_poly.entity_id
_entity_poly.type
_entity_poly.pdbx_seq_one_letter_code
_entity_poly.pdbx_strand_id
1 'polypeptide(L)'
;MSLLSWNLHGNGKSIKDGEVVKPDERLAWLLTIGVGVQHIAAMFGATFLVPIITGFPPSTTLFFSGIGTLIFLALTKNMVPSYLGSSFAFLAPIAAAQASGGMAVALGGVLVTGVILALVGLLINAIGIGWVNWLLPPIVTGSIVMIIGLNLAGAANINFKAAPVTAIITLAAVAIIGAVSKGFLGRISIFGGIIVGYAFA
;
A
#
# COMPACT_ATOMS: atom_id res chain seq x y z
N MET A 1 -14.45 9.15 -20.08
CA MET A 1 -15.21 8.46 -19.01
C MET A 1 -15.17 9.35 -17.78
N SER A 2 -16.31 9.63 -17.16
CA SER A 2 -16.37 10.46 -15.94
C SER A 2 -15.62 9.76 -14.80
N LEU A 3 -14.87 10.52 -13.99
CA LEU A 3 -14.09 10.04 -12.83
C LEU A 3 -14.94 9.26 -11.80
N LEU A 4 -16.26 9.34 -11.88
CA LEU A 4 -17.22 8.74 -10.95
C LEU A 4 -18.24 7.80 -11.62
N SER A 5 -18.02 7.45 -12.89
CA SER A 5 -18.92 6.61 -13.68
C SER A 5 -18.50 5.13 -13.60
N TRP A 6 -18.76 4.47 -12.47
CA TRP A 6 -18.58 3.02 -12.36
C TRP A 6 -19.85 2.24 -12.72
N ASN A 7 -19.68 1.17 -13.48
CA ASN A 7 -20.76 0.20 -13.74
C ASN A 7 -20.98 -0.70 -12.51
N LEU A 8 -22.21 -1.11 -12.25
CA LEU A 8 -22.47 -2.08 -11.18
C LEU A 8 -22.00 -3.47 -11.63
N HIS A 9 -21.15 -4.11 -10.84
CA HIS A 9 -20.70 -5.48 -11.10
C HIS A 9 -21.84 -6.47 -10.81
N GLY A 10 -22.49 -6.98 -11.85
CA GLY A 10 -23.63 -7.89 -11.72
C GLY A 10 -24.76 -7.31 -10.87
N ASN A 11 -25.09 -7.96 -9.75
CA ASN A 11 -26.09 -7.48 -8.78
C ASN A 11 -25.49 -6.58 -7.67
N GLY A 12 -24.17 -6.34 -7.71
CA GLY A 12 -23.40 -5.58 -6.74
C GLY A 12 -23.26 -6.24 -5.36
N LYS A 13 -23.83 -7.42 -5.11
CA LYS A 13 -23.88 -8.08 -3.80
C LYS A 13 -23.08 -9.37 -3.72
N SER A 14 -23.00 -10.12 -4.82
CA SER A 14 -22.31 -11.40 -4.90
C SER A 14 -21.25 -11.36 -5.98
N ILE A 15 -20.04 -11.79 -5.65
CA ILE A 15 -18.97 -12.07 -6.61
C ILE A 15 -18.87 -13.59 -6.68
N LYS A 16 -19.05 -14.19 -7.85
CA LYS A 16 -18.91 -15.66 -7.99
C LYS A 16 -17.44 -16.07 -7.85
N ASP A 17 -17.21 -17.33 -7.51
CA ASP A 17 -15.86 -17.88 -7.44
C ASP A 17 -15.17 -17.74 -8.81
N GLY A 18 -14.02 -17.06 -8.84
CA GLY A 18 -13.27 -16.76 -10.07
C GLY A 18 -13.59 -15.42 -10.76
N GLU A 19 -14.67 -14.72 -10.39
CA GLU A 19 -14.98 -13.40 -10.94
C GLU A 19 -14.09 -12.30 -10.32
N VAL A 20 -13.64 -11.35 -11.14
CA VAL A 20 -12.81 -10.22 -10.73
C VAL A 20 -13.58 -8.94 -11.00
N VAL A 21 -13.68 -8.07 -9.99
CA VAL A 21 -14.25 -6.73 -10.14
C VAL A 21 -13.22 -5.87 -10.87
N LYS A 22 -13.59 -5.36 -12.05
CA LYS A 22 -12.69 -4.54 -12.88
C LYS A 22 -12.58 -3.11 -12.35
N PRO A 23 -11.54 -2.34 -12.76
CA PRO A 23 -11.37 -0.95 -12.34
C PRO A 23 -12.55 -0.01 -12.69
N ASP A 24 -13.29 -0.31 -13.77
CA ASP A 24 -14.46 0.43 -14.23
C ASP A 24 -15.78 -0.06 -13.59
N GLU A 25 -15.70 -1.05 -12.69
CA GLU A 25 -16.85 -1.64 -12.01
C GLU A 25 -16.82 -1.34 -10.50
N ARG A 26 -18.00 -1.35 -9.88
CA ARG A 26 -18.16 -1.26 -8.43
C ARG A 26 -19.15 -2.27 -7.90
N LEU A 27 -18.99 -2.62 -6.63
CA LEU A 27 -20.02 -3.32 -5.87
C LEU A 27 -21.09 -2.34 -5.37
N ALA A 28 -22.09 -2.89 -4.67
CA ALA A 28 -23.00 -2.09 -3.86
C ALA A 28 -22.18 -1.24 -2.87
N TRP A 29 -22.64 -0.01 -2.62
CA TRP A 29 -21.87 0.99 -1.86
C TRP A 29 -21.35 0.49 -0.51
N LEU A 30 -22.16 -0.28 0.22
CA LEU A 30 -21.75 -0.85 1.50
C LEU A 30 -20.55 -1.81 1.36
N LEU A 31 -20.55 -2.64 0.33
CA LEU A 31 -19.46 -3.58 0.06
C LEU A 31 -18.23 -2.87 -0.49
N THR A 32 -18.40 -1.87 -1.36
CA THR A 32 -17.30 -1.02 -1.83
C THR A 32 -16.62 -0.29 -0.67
N ILE A 33 -17.39 0.24 0.27
CA ILE A 33 -16.85 0.85 1.50
C ILE A 33 -16.09 -0.19 2.32
N GLY A 34 -16.64 -1.40 2.50
CA GLY A 34 -15.96 -2.49 3.21
C GLY A 34 -14.60 -2.87 2.60
N VAL A 35 -14.53 -2.99 1.28
CA VAL A 35 -13.27 -3.24 0.57
C VAL A 35 -12.30 -2.07 0.72
N GLY A 36 -12.80 -0.82 0.69
CA GLY A 36 -11.99 0.36 0.96
C GLY A 36 -11.39 0.37 2.36
N VAL A 37 -12.18 0.06 3.38
CA VAL A 37 -11.72 -0.04 4.78
C VAL A 37 -10.66 -1.14 4.93
N GLN A 38 -10.85 -2.30 4.29
CA GLN A 38 -9.82 -3.34 4.27
C GLN A 38 -8.54 -2.83 3.58
N HIS A 39 -8.65 -2.11 2.48
CA HIS A 39 -7.47 -1.59 1.79
C HIS A 39 -6.67 -0.65 2.68
N ILE A 40 -7.36 0.23 3.41
CA ILE A 40 -6.75 1.08 4.44
C ILE A 40 -6.07 0.21 5.50
N ALA A 41 -6.78 -0.78 6.06
CA ALA A 41 -6.25 -1.67 7.09
C ALA A 41 -5.01 -2.46 6.62
N ALA A 42 -5.00 -2.91 5.36
CA ALA A 42 -3.89 -3.63 4.76
C ALA A 42 -2.65 -2.74 4.56
N MET A 43 -2.84 -1.49 4.13
CA MET A 43 -1.75 -0.54 3.89
C MET A 43 -1.27 0.16 5.18
N PHE A 44 -2.09 0.14 6.23
CA PHE A 44 -1.86 0.87 7.47
C PHE A 44 -0.52 0.51 8.10
N GLY A 45 -0.25 -0.78 8.33
CA GLY A 45 0.95 -1.22 9.05
C GLY A 45 2.23 -0.66 8.44
N ALA A 46 2.40 -0.81 7.14
CA ALA A 46 3.58 -0.32 6.44
C ALA A 46 3.66 1.22 6.39
N THR A 47 2.53 1.86 6.11
CA THR A 47 2.47 3.32 5.92
C THR A 47 2.70 4.06 7.24
N PHE A 48 2.34 3.46 8.37
CA PHE A 48 2.53 3.99 9.72
C PHE A 48 3.93 3.70 10.29
N LEU A 49 4.52 2.56 9.94
CA LEU A 49 5.81 2.13 10.48
C LEU A 49 6.97 3.04 10.05
N VAL A 50 7.01 3.46 8.78
CA VAL A 50 8.08 4.35 8.28
C VAL A 50 8.13 5.70 9.01
N PRO A 51 7.04 6.48 9.14
CA PRO A 51 7.09 7.75 9.86
C PRO A 51 7.43 7.57 11.34
N ILE A 52 7.00 6.47 11.98
CA ILE A 52 7.42 6.16 13.35
C ILE A 52 8.93 5.96 13.45
N ILE A 53 9.52 5.14 12.57
CA ILE A 53 10.97 4.86 12.58
C ILE A 53 11.77 6.14 12.27
N THR A 54 11.28 6.97 11.37
CA THR A 54 11.98 8.19 10.93
C THR A 54 11.67 9.42 11.79
N GLY A 55 10.73 9.34 12.73
CA GLY A 55 10.29 10.46 13.56
C GLY A 55 9.41 11.49 12.84
N PHE A 56 8.87 11.16 11.66
CA PHE A 56 7.87 11.99 10.99
C PHE A 56 6.49 11.84 11.65
N PRO A 57 5.62 12.88 11.60
CA PRO A 57 4.24 12.76 12.08
C PRO A 57 3.44 11.72 11.26
N PRO A 58 2.96 10.61 11.88
CA PRO A 58 2.24 9.57 11.15
C PRO A 58 0.91 10.06 10.57
N SER A 59 0.20 10.94 11.29
CA SER A 59 -1.07 11.54 10.86
C SER A 59 -0.91 12.37 9.58
N THR A 60 0.12 13.21 9.52
CA THR A 60 0.45 14.01 8.33
C THR A 60 0.84 13.09 7.16
N THR A 61 1.63 12.06 7.43
CA THR A 61 2.05 11.08 6.41
C THR A 61 0.85 10.35 5.80
N LEU A 62 -0.08 9.86 6.63
CA LEU A 62 -1.32 9.23 6.17
C LEU A 62 -2.21 10.20 5.38
N PHE A 63 -2.33 11.44 5.85
CA PHE A 63 -3.15 12.45 5.18
C PHE A 63 -2.64 12.74 3.77
N PHE A 64 -1.33 12.98 3.61
CA PHE A 64 -0.73 13.22 2.29
C PHE A 64 -0.62 11.97 1.43
N SER A 65 -0.50 10.77 2.02
CA SER A 65 -0.64 9.50 1.31
C SER A 65 -2.03 9.33 0.69
N GLY A 66 -3.08 9.68 1.44
CA GLY A 66 -4.47 9.71 0.94
C GLY A 66 -4.65 10.72 -0.19
N ILE A 67 -4.19 11.97 -0.01
CA ILE A 67 -4.25 13.01 -1.06
C ILE A 67 -3.46 12.56 -2.29
N GLY A 68 -2.24 12.06 -2.12
CA GLY A 68 -1.39 11.59 -3.21
C GLY A 68 -2.06 10.46 -3.99
N THR A 69 -2.73 9.54 -3.29
CA THR A 69 -3.50 8.46 -3.93
C THR A 69 -4.66 9.02 -4.76
N LEU A 70 -5.41 10.00 -4.23
CA LEU A 70 -6.48 10.65 -5.00
C LEU A 70 -5.95 11.37 -6.24
N ILE A 71 -4.83 12.08 -6.13
CA ILE A 71 -4.16 12.73 -7.26
C ILE A 71 -3.70 11.68 -8.29
N PHE A 72 -3.07 10.60 -7.84
CA PHE A 72 -2.62 9.50 -8.71
C PHE A 72 -3.77 8.87 -9.49
N LEU A 73 -4.88 8.56 -8.81
CA LEU A 73 -6.06 7.99 -9.44
C LEU A 73 -6.70 8.96 -10.45
N ALA A 74 -6.74 10.26 -10.12
CA ALA A 74 -7.22 11.29 -11.05
C ALA A 74 -6.33 11.43 -12.29
N LEU A 75 -5.00 11.46 -12.13
CA LEU A 75 -4.05 11.55 -13.23
C LEU A 75 -4.07 10.31 -14.13
N THR A 76 -4.25 9.12 -13.55
CA THR A 76 -4.36 7.85 -14.29
C THR A 76 -5.78 7.57 -14.79
N LYS A 77 -6.73 8.48 -14.57
CA LYS A 77 -8.15 8.36 -14.96
C LYS A 77 -8.80 7.07 -14.42
N ASN A 78 -8.46 6.66 -13.20
CA ASN A 78 -8.90 5.42 -12.55
C ASN A 78 -8.61 4.12 -13.32
N MET A 79 -7.66 4.14 -14.26
CA MET A 79 -7.30 2.95 -15.04
C MET A 79 -6.30 2.04 -14.32
N VAL A 80 -5.55 2.60 -13.36
CA VAL A 80 -4.52 1.88 -12.60
C VAL A 80 -4.92 1.85 -11.12
N PRO A 81 -5.38 0.69 -10.58
CA PRO A 81 -5.73 0.58 -9.18
C PRO A 81 -4.45 0.52 -8.32
N SER A 82 -4.06 1.65 -7.73
CA SER A 82 -2.89 1.72 -6.84
C SER A 82 -3.12 2.65 -5.65
N TYR A 83 -2.41 2.39 -4.56
CA TYR A 83 -2.38 3.19 -3.35
C TYR A 83 -0.94 3.64 -3.06
N LEU A 84 -0.76 4.90 -2.69
CA LEU A 84 0.56 5.47 -2.41
C LEU A 84 0.87 5.36 -0.92
N GLY A 85 1.58 4.31 -0.52
CA GLY A 85 2.08 4.13 0.85
C GLY A 85 3.47 4.71 1.09
N SER A 86 3.94 4.64 2.34
CA SER A 86 5.30 5.03 2.70
C SER A 86 6.33 4.06 2.09
N SER A 87 7.35 4.60 1.42
CA SER A 87 8.38 3.78 0.76
C SER A 87 9.53 3.45 1.71
N PHE A 88 9.73 2.16 1.98
CA PHE A 88 10.83 1.68 2.83
C PHE A 88 12.22 1.85 2.22
N ALA A 89 12.31 2.05 0.90
CA ALA A 89 13.57 2.38 0.24
C ALA A 89 14.18 3.69 0.78
N PHE A 90 13.37 4.55 1.41
CA PHE A 90 13.82 5.81 2.00
C PHE A 90 14.31 5.70 3.44
N LEU A 91 14.21 4.55 4.12
CA LEU A 91 14.66 4.43 5.51
C LEU A 91 16.15 4.78 5.68
N ALA A 92 17.02 4.14 4.88
CA ALA A 92 18.47 4.39 4.98
C ALA A 92 18.86 5.81 4.50
N PRO A 93 18.36 6.33 3.36
CA PRO A 93 18.62 7.71 2.96
C PRO A 93 18.13 8.76 3.97
N ILE A 94 16.95 8.58 4.56
CA ILE A 94 16.41 9.49 5.58
C ILE A 94 17.29 9.46 6.84
N ALA A 95 17.70 8.28 7.31
CA ALA A 95 18.59 8.16 8.45
C ALA A 95 19.94 8.86 8.21
N ALA A 96 20.52 8.69 7.02
CA ALA A 96 21.75 9.37 6.63
C ALA A 96 21.58 10.90 6.54
N ALA A 97 20.49 11.38 5.94
CA ALA A 97 20.19 12.80 5.84
C ALA A 97 19.96 13.44 7.23
N GLN A 98 19.26 12.74 8.12
CA GLN A 98 19.06 13.17 9.51
C GLN A 98 20.38 13.28 10.26
N ALA A 99 21.31 12.33 10.08
CA ALA A 99 22.63 12.39 10.69
C ALA A 99 23.47 13.59 10.19
N SER A 100 23.27 14.02 8.94
CA SER A 100 24.01 15.13 8.35
C SER A 100 23.47 16.52 8.72
N GLY A 101 22.15 16.67 8.85
CA GLY A 101 21.55 18.01 9.00
C GLY A 101 20.14 18.00 9.58
N GLY A 102 19.78 16.92 10.27
CA GLY A 102 18.51 16.79 10.97
C GLY A 102 17.29 16.64 10.04
N MET A 103 16.12 16.86 10.63
CA MET A 103 14.83 16.59 10.01
C MET A 103 14.57 17.43 8.74
N ALA A 104 15.01 18.69 8.74
CA ALA A 104 14.79 19.61 7.62
C ALA A 104 15.52 19.14 6.35
N VAL A 105 16.75 18.64 6.49
CA VAL A 105 17.53 18.10 5.36
C VAL A 105 16.88 16.82 4.82
N ALA A 106 16.38 15.95 5.70
CA ALA A 106 15.66 14.75 5.28
C ALA A 106 14.38 15.08 4.49
N LEU A 107 13.56 16.01 4.98
CA LEU A 107 12.35 16.45 4.27
C LEU A 107 12.66 17.13 2.93
N GLY A 108 13.70 17.97 2.89
CA GLY A 108 14.19 18.56 1.64
C GLY A 108 14.65 17.50 0.63
N GLY A 109 15.38 16.48 1.09
CA GLY A 109 15.80 15.35 0.26
C GLY A 109 14.61 14.55 -0.31
N VAL A 110 13.58 14.30 0.50
CA VAL A 110 12.34 13.65 0.05
C VAL A 110 11.63 14.48 -1.02
N LEU A 111 11.51 15.80 -0.82
CA LEU A 111 10.89 16.71 -1.79
C LEU A 111 11.65 16.70 -3.13
N VAL A 112 12.97 16.87 -3.09
CA VAL A 112 13.82 16.87 -4.30
C VAL A 112 13.73 15.53 -5.02
N THR A 113 13.73 14.41 -4.29
CA THR A 113 13.56 13.09 -4.89
C THR A 113 12.19 12.95 -5.57
N GLY A 114 11.12 13.47 -4.96
CA GLY A 114 9.80 13.50 -5.57
C GLY A 114 9.76 14.29 -6.89
N VAL A 115 10.43 15.44 -6.93
CA VAL A 115 10.56 16.25 -8.16
C VAL A 115 11.35 15.48 -9.23
N ILE A 116 12.47 14.83 -8.86
CA ILE A 116 13.26 14.02 -9.78
C ILE A 116 12.41 12.87 -10.35
N LEU A 117 11.65 12.15 -9.52
CA LEU A 117 10.77 11.08 -9.97
C LEU A 117 9.68 11.59 -10.92
N ALA A 118 9.11 12.78 -10.65
CA ALA A 118 8.16 13.41 -11.56
C ALA A 118 8.79 13.76 -12.91
N LEU A 119 10.01 14.31 -12.92
CA LEU A 119 10.75 14.62 -14.14
C LEU A 119 11.09 13.35 -14.93
N VAL A 120 11.53 12.28 -14.26
CA VAL A 120 11.75 10.98 -14.90
C VAL A 120 10.44 10.44 -15.49
N GLY A 121 9.31 10.58 -14.79
CA GLY A 121 8.00 10.21 -15.32
C GLY A 121 7.61 10.97 -16.59
N LEU A 122 7.87 12.28 -16.64
CA LEU A 122 7.65 13.09 -17.84
C LEU A 122 8.60 12.70 -18.98
N LEU A 123 9.85 12.37 -18.67
CA LEU A 123 10.82 11.88 -19.64
C LEU A 123 10.38 10.55 -20.26
N ILE A 124 9.88 9.62 -19.45
CA ILE A 124 9.33 8.34 -19.91
C ILE A 124 8.11 8.57 -20.80
N ASN A 125 7.26 9.55 -20.48
CA ASN A 125 6.12 9.90 -21.31
C ASN A 125 6.56 10.39 -22.70
N ALA A 126 7.65 11.16 -22.78
CA ALA A 126 8.15 11.72 -24.04
C ALA A 126 8.95 10.73 -24.90
N ILE A 127 9.84 9.92 -24.29
CA ILE A 127 10.81 9.07 -25.00
C ILE A 127 10.33 7.61 -25.08
N GLY A 128 9.39 7.21 -24.22
CA GLY A 128 8.93 5.83 -24.09
C GLY A 128 9.70 5.02 -23.03
N ILE A 129 9.15 3.85 -22.70
CA ILE A 129 9.60 3.00 -21.57
C ILE A 129 10.76 2.03 -21.91
N GLY A 130 11.15 1.91 -23.18
CA GLY A 130 12.08 0.85 -23.63
C GLY A 130 13.42 0.81 -22.89
N TRP A 131 14.01 1.98 -22.63
CA TRP A 131 15.27 2.09 -21.90
C TRP A 131 15.12 1.70 -20.41
N VAL A 132 13.97 1.98 -19.79
CA VAL A 132 13.68 1.57 -18.41
C VAL A 132 13.60 0.06 -18.32
N ASN A 133 12.91 -0.59 -19.27
CA ASN A 133 12.80 -2.05 -19.30
C ASN A 133 14.16 -2.73 -19.52
N TRP A 134 15.05 -2.08 -20.28
CA TRP A 134 16.42 -2.56 -20.47
C TRP A 134 17.28 -2.37 -19.21
N LEU A 135 17.14 -1.24 -18.52
CA LEU A 135 17.87 -0.96 -17.26
C LEU A 135 17.36 -1.80 -16.08
N LEU A 136 16.06 -2.04 -16.03
CA LEU A 136 15.35 -2.70 -14.93
C LEU A 136 14.62 -3.97 -15.42
N PRO A 137 15.35 -4.98 -15.95
CA PRO A 137 14.72 -6.23 -16.38
C PRO A 137 14.05 -6.94 -15.20
N PRO A 138 13.13 -7.90 -15.44
CA PRO A 138 12.34 -8.55 -14.38
C PRO A 138 13.17 -9.14 -13.24
N ILE A 139 14.37 -9.67 -13.53
CA ILE A 139 15.29 -10.19 -12.52
C ILE A 139 15.80 -9.11 -11.55
N VAL A 140 16.07 -7.89 -12.06
CA VAL A 140 16.53 -6.76 -11.24
C VAL A 140 15.37 -6.21 -10.42
N THR A 141 14.25 -5.91 -11.09
CA THR A 141 13.06 -5.36 -10.42
C THR A 141 12.53 -6.31 -9.35
N GLY A 142 12.42 -7.61 -9.65
CA GLY A 142 11.99 -8.62 -8.68
C GLY A 142 12.94 -8.74 -7.49
N SER A 143 14.26 -8.71 -7.73
CA SER A 143 15.27 -8.74 -6.66
C SER A 143 15.19 -7.51 -5.76
N ILE A 144 15.04 -6.31 -6.33
CA ILE A 144 14.89 -5.06 -5.56
C ILE A 144 13.62 -5.11 -4.70
N VAL A 145 12.47 -5.51 -5.28
CA VAL A 145 11.21 -5.61 -4.54
C VAL A 145 11.29 -6.64 -3.40
N MET A 146 11.93 -7.80 -3.64
CA MET A 146 12.16 -8.81 -2.62
C MET A 146 13.02 -8.29 -1.46
N ILE A 147 14.14 -7.62 -1.78
CA ILE A 147 15.04 -7.05 -0.77
C ILE A 147 14.33 -5.97 0.04
N ILE A 148 13.54 -5.11 -0.59
CA ILE A 148 12.73 -4.12 0.13
C ILE A 148 11.84 -4.83 1.14
N GLY A 149 11.06 -5.84 0.72
CA GLY A 149 10.20 -6.62 1.61
C GLY A 149 10.94 -7.32 2.76
N LEU A 150 12.08 -7.96 2.47
CA LEU A 150 12.89 -8.65 3.48
C LEU A 150 13.50 -7.69 4.51
N ASN A 151 13.85 -6.46 4.10
CA ASN A 151 14.33 -5.44 5.05
C ASN A 151 13.28 -5.08 6.11
N LEU A 152 11.97 -5.22 5.82
CA LEU A 152 10.91 -4.99 6.81
C LEU A 152 10.75 -6.15 7.79
N ALA A 153 11.24 -7.34 7.46
CA ALA A 153 11.01 -8.53 8.29
C ALA A 153 11.52 -8.31 9.72
N GLY A 154 12.64 -7.59 9.88
CA GLY A 154 13.15 -7.20 11.19
C GLY A 154 12.18 -6.33 11.99
N ALA A 155 11.63 -5.28 11.38
CA ALA A 155 10.69 -4.39 12.05
C ALA A 155 9.34 -5.08 12.36
N ALA A 156 8.87 -5.96 11.48
CA ALA A 156 7.71 -6.80 11.74
C ALA A 156 7.96 -7.75 12.93
N ASN A 157 9.14 -8.37 12.99
CA ASN A 157 9.53 -9.28 14.08
C ASN A 157 9.61 -8.56 15.45
N ILE A 158 10.07 -7.29 15.48
CA ILE A 158 10.07 -6.49 16.72
C ILE A 158 8.64 -6.32 17.24
N ASN A 159 7.69 -5.95 16.38
CA ASN A 159 6.28 -5.80 16.75
C ASN A 159 5.67 -7.15 17.18
N PHE A 160 6.01 -8.23 16.48
CA PHE A 160 5.56 -9.57 16.83
C PHE A 160 6.03 -9.98 18.23
N LYS A 161 7.30 -9.73 18.55
CA LYS A 161 7.87 -10.03 19.88
C LYS A 161 7.28 -9.19 21.01
N ALA A 162 6.76 -8.00 20.71
CA ALA A 162 6.12 -7.15 21.70
C ALA A 162 4.78 -7.73 22.20
N ALA A 163 4.03 -8.41 21.33
CA ALA A 163 2.75 -9.05 21.67
C ALA A 163 2.57 -10.39 20.94
N PRO A 164 3.34 -11.44 21.31
CA PRO A 164 3.43 -12.66 20.52
C PRO A 164 2.12 -13.43 20.45
N VAL A 165 1.34 -13.47 21.54
CA VAL A 165 0.06 -14.18 21.57
C VAL A 165 -0.95 -13.51 20.65
N THR A 166 -1.13 -12.19 20.76
CA THR A 166 -2.01 -11.41 19.88
C THR A 166 -1.58 -11.50 18.42
N ALA A 167 -0.27 -11.47 18.15
CA ALA A 167 0.25 -11.56 16.79
C ALA A 167 -0.01 -12.94 16.17
N ILE A 168 0.18 -14.03 16.91
CA ILE A 168 -0.14 -15.40 16.46
C ILE A 168 -1.63 -15.53 16.18
N ILE A 169 -2.49 -15.06 17.08
CA ILE A 169 -3.95 -15.14 16.91
C ILE A 169 -4.40 -14.34 15.69
N THR A 170 -3.89 -13.12 15.53
CA THR A 170 -4.20 -12.27 14.37
C THR A 170 -3.75 -12.95 13.06
N LEU A 171 -2.53 -13.48 13.02
CA LEU A 171 -1.97 -14.14 11.84
C LEU A 171 -2.72 -15.43 11.50
N ALA A 172 -3.04 -16.25 12.50
CA ALA A 172 -3.84 -17.46 12.34
C ALA A 172 -5.24 -17.12 11.84
N ALA A 173 -5.89 -16.07 12.36
CA ALA A 173 -7.19 -15.62 11.89
C ALA A 173 -7.14 -15.17 10.42
N VAL A 174 -6.16 -14.36 10.02
CA VAL A 174 -5.98 -13.97 8.61
C VAL A 174 -5.78 -15.21 7.72
N ALA A 175 -4.93 -16.14 8.13
CA ALA A 175 -4.64 -17.36 7.37
C ALA A 175 -5.86 -18.27 7.23
N ILE A 176 -6.58 -18.53 8.33
CA ILE A 176 -7.77 -19.39 8.34
C ILE A 176 -8.90 -18.75 7.53
N ILE A 177 -9.18 -17.46 7.74
CA ILE A 177 -10.24 -16.75 7.00
C ILE A 177 -9.89 -16.74 5.51
N GLY A 178 -8.64 -16.46 5.15
CA GLY A 178 -8.19 -16.44 3.76
C GLY A 178 -8.21 -17.81 3.08
N ALA A 179 -7.90 -18.89 3.80
CA ALA A 179 -7.83 -20.25 3.25
C ALA A 179 -9.19 -20.97 3.20
N VAL A 180 -10.05 -20.76 4.21
CA VAL A 180 -11.30 -21.52 4.38
C VAL A 180 -12.51 -20.76 3.82
N SER A 181 -12.51 -19.43 3.87
CA SER A 181 -13.67 -18.64 3.45
C SER A 181 -13.74 -18.51 1.94
N LYS A 182 -14.93 -18.72 1.36
CA LYS A 182 -15.20 -18.51 -0.07
C LYS A 182 -15.87 -17.15 -0.32
N GLY A 183 -15.80 -16.68 -1.56
CA GLY A 183 -16.45 -15.42 -1.97
C GLY A 183 -15.84 -14.16 -1.33
N PHE A 184 -16.71 -13.25 -0.85
CA PHE A 184 -16.31 -11.93 -0.33
C PHE A 184 -15.51 -12.03 0.98
N LEU A 185 -15.84 -13.00 1.85
CA LEU A 185 -15.23 -13.11 3.17
C LEU A 185 -13.74 -13.48 3.11
N GLY A 186 -13.35 -14.34 2.16
CA GLY A 186 -11.93 -14.65 1.91
C GLY A 186 -11.14 -13.46 1.36
N ARG A 187 -11.79 -12.57 0.59
CA ARG A 187 -11.17 -11.34 0.09
C ARG A 187 -10.90 -10.34 1.20
N ILE A 188 -11.70 -10.33 2.26
CA ILE A 188 -11.56 -9.42 3.42
C ILE A 188 -10.79 -10.03 4.61
N SER A 189 -10.00 -11.08 4.38
CA SER A 189 -9.28 -11.84 5.41
C SER A 189 -8.41 -11.00 6.34
N ILE A 190 -7.69 -10.01 5.80
CA ILE A 190 -6.85 -9.09 6.60
C ILE A 190 -7.70 -8.29 7.59
N PHE A 191 -8.83 -7.73 7.13
CA PHE A 191 -9.73 -6.96 7.98
C PHE A 191 -10.38 -7.84 9.06
N GLY A 192 -10.85 -9.03 8.68
CA GLY A 192 -11.40 -10.01 9.63
C GLY A 192 -10.37 -10.44 10.68
N GLY A 193 -9.13 -10.68 10.28
CA GLY A 193 -8.06 -11.03 11.21
C GLY A 193 -7.73 -9.90 12.19
N ILE A 194 -7.73 -8.64 11.74
CA ILE A 194 -7.55 -7.48 12.60
C ILE A 194 -8.67 -7.38 13.64
N ILE A 195 -9.94 -7.60 13.25
CA ILE A 195 -11.07 -7.60 14.20
C ILE A 195 -10.87 -8.69 15.27
N VAL A 196 -10.49 -9.90 14.88
CA VAL A 196 -10.23 -11.00 15.83
C VAL A 196 -9.06 -10.66 16.75
N GLY A 197 -7.99 -10.08 16.21
CA GLY A 197 -6.84 -9.63 17.00
C GLY A 197 -7.20 -8.58 18.03
N TYR A 198 -8.00 -7.57 17.66
CA TYR A 198 -8.48 -6.53 18.57
C TYR A 198 -9.50 -7.03 19.60
N ALA A 199 -10.32 -8.02 19.25
CA ALA A 199 -11.26 -8.62 20.19
C ALA A 199 -10.56 -9.48 21.26
N PHE A 200 -9.37 -9.98 20.96
CA PHE A 200 -8.56 -10.77 21.89
C PHE A 200 -7.68 -9.89 22.81
N ALA A 201 -7.13 -8.80 22.29
CA ALA A 201 -6.19 -7.92 22.99
C ALA A 201 -6.87 -7.06 24.08
#